data_AF-A0A433GUY6-F1
#
_entry.id   AF-A0A433GUY6-F1
#
_cell.length_a   1.000
_cell.length_b   1.000
_cell.length_c   1.000
_cell.angle_alpha   90.00
_cell.angle_beta   90.00
_cell.angle_gamma   90.00
#
_symmetry.space_group_name_H-M   'P 1'
#
loop_
_entity.id
_entity.type
_entity.pdbx_description
1 polymer ?
#
loop_
_entity_poly.entity_id
_entity_poly.type
_entity_poly.pdbx_seq_one_letter_code
_entity_poly.pdbx_strand_id
1 'polypeptide(L)'
;MKREIRTELEERTQQAQAAQEEALGRAQALNDAIVDALNSDVQERGDQRIITDITGFSREYLRTLTRTYYRSIIRRGQNGEAWISMPSNNVHAHVDYEIRAEDKKTVLARVKGQQLLDERQDQLTRYRAAKRGRTNIALVDVSLWLS
;
A
#
# COMPACT_ATOMS: atom_id res chain seq x y z
N MET A 1 -1.40 -42.62 26.74
CA MET A 1 -2.24 -41.45 27.04
C MET A 1 -1.59 -40.08 26.74
N LYS A 2 -0.60 -39.58 27.51
CA LYS A 2 -0.03 -38.22 27.23
C LYS A 2 0.77 -38.10 25.92
N ARG A 3 1.37 -39.21 25.43
CA ARG A 3 2.12 -39.23 24.16
C ARG A 3 1.19 -39.24 22.94
N GLU A 4 0.13 -40.03 22.96
CA GLU A 4 -0.82 -40.13 21.84
C GLU A 4 -1.56 -38.81 21.56
N ILE A 5 -1.96 -38.09 22.62
CA ILE A 5 -2.60 -36.78 22.50
C ILE A 5 -1.65 -35.73 21.88
N ARG A 6 -0.35 -35.84 22.17
CA ARG A 6 0.66 -34.92 21.62
C ARG A 6 0.90 -35.19 20.13
N THR A 7 1.00 -36.46 19.73
CA THR A 7 1.17 -36.85 18.33
C THR A 7 -0.04 -36.43 17.50
N GLU A 8 -1.27 -36.64 18.00
CA GLU A 8 -2.50 -36.24 17.30
C GLU A 8 -2.60 -34.70 17.14
N LEU A 9 -2.14 -33.94 18.14
CA LEU A 9 -2.10 -32.47 18.05
C LEU A 9 -1.06 -31.99 17.03
N GLU A 10 0.12 -32.62 16.98
CA GLU A 10 1.17 -32.30 16.02
C GLU A 10 0.70 -32.61 14.58
N GLU A 11 0.04 -33.74 14.35
CA GLU A 11 -0.55 -34.10 13.06
C GLU A 11 -1.65 -33.12 12.60
N ARG A 12 -2.57 -32.75 13.50
CA ARG A 12 -3.61 -31.75 13.19
C ARG A 12 -3.03 -30.37 12.89
N THR A 13 -1.95 -29.98 13.58
CA THR A 13 -1.29 -28.69 13.37
C THR A 13 -0.58 -28.67 12.00
N GLN A 14 0.08 -29.77 11.63
CA GLN A 14 0.69 -29.92 10.30
C GLN A 14 -0.36 -29.90 9.18
N GLN A 15 -1.49 -30.59 9.37
CA GLN A 15 -2.59 -30.55 8.41
C GLN A 15 -3.20 -29.14 8.26
N ALA A 16 -3.36 -28.41 9.36
CA ALA A 16 -3.85 -27.03 9.33
C ALA A 16 -2.86 -26.09 8.63
N GLN A 17 -1.55 -26.25 8.87
CA GLN A 17 -0.50 -25.48 8.19
C GLN A 17 -0.47 -25.77 6.70
N ALA A 18 -0.52 -27.04 6.30
CA ALA A 18 -0.56 -27.42 4.88
C ALA A 18 -1.81 -26.88 4.17
N ALA A 19 -2.98 -26.93 4.81
CA ALA A 19 -4.22 -26.36 4.28
C ALA A 19 -4.13 -24.83 4.14
N GLN A 20 -3.46 -24.16 5.08
CA GLN A 20 -3.22 -22.72 5.03
C GLN A 20 -2.25 -22.34 3.90
N GLU A 21 -1.16 -23.08 3.73
CA GLU A 21 -0.20 -22.88 2.63
C GLU A 21 -0.85 -23.10 1.27
N GLU A 22 -1.67 -24.14 1.12
CA GLU A 22 -2.40 -24.42 -0.11
C GLU A 22 -3.44 -23.34 -0.42
N ALA A 23 -4.14 -22.83 0.61
CA ALA A 23 -5.06 -21.71 0.47
C ALA A 23 -4.34 -20.41 0.05
N LEU A 24 -3.17 -20.13 0.64
CA LEU A 24 -2.33 -18.99 0.27
C LEU A 24 -1.80 -19.13 -1.17
N GLY A 25 -1.36 -20.32 -1.57
CA GLY A 25 -0.91 -20.60 -2.94
C GLY A 25 -2.02 -20.40 -3.97
N ARG A 26 -3.23 -20.88 -3.69
CA ARG A 26 -4.41 -20.62 -4.54
C ARG A 26 -4.77 -19.15 -4.64
N ALA A 27 -4.70 -18.40 -3.53
CA ALA A 27 -4.96 -16.97 -3.52
C ALA A 27 -3.91 -16.19 -4.31
N GLN A 28 -2.63 -16.58 -4.21
CA GLN A 28 -1.54 -15.98 -4.98
C GLN A 28 -1.71 -16.22 -6.48
N ALA A 29 -1.97 -17.47 -6.89
CA ALA A 29 -2.21 -17.81 -8.29
C ALA A 29 -3.43 -17.07 -8.88
N LEU A 30 -4.49 -16.88 -8.09
CA LEU A 30 -5.64 -16.07 -8.48
C LEU A 30 -5.27 -14.59 -8.65
N ASN A 31 -4.48 -14.02 -7.74
CA ASN A 31 -3.98 -12.65 -7.87
C ASN A 31 -3.13 -12.48 -9.12
N ASP A 32 -2.21 -13.40 -9.39
CA ASP A 32 -1.33 -13.34 -10.55
C ASP A 32 -2.14 -13.44 -11.85
N ALA A 33 -3.13 -14.33 -11.93
CA ALA A 33 -4.03 -14.43 -13.07
C ALA A 33 -4.88 -13.16 -13.30
N ILE A 34 -5.33 -12.50 -12.22
CA ILE A 34 -6.05 -11.23 -12.29
C ILE A 34 -5.14 -10.11 -12.80
N VAL A 35 -3.89 -10.06 -12.30
CA VAL A 35 -2.89 -9.09 -12.73
C VAL A 35 -2.51 -9.28 -14.20
N ASP A 36 -2.32 -10.52 -14.64
CA ASP A 36 -2.05 -10.86 -16.04
C ASP A 36 -3.23 -10.47 -16.94
N ALA A 37 -4.47 -10.76 -16.54
CA ALA A 37 -5.66 -10.34 -17.27
C ALA A 37 -5.76 -8.81 -17.39
N LEU A 38 -5.40 -8.09 -16.32
CA LEU A 38 -5.39 -6.62 -16.28
C LEU A 38 -4.28 -5.98 -17.12
N ASN A 39 -3.17 -6.69 -17.31
CA ASN A 39 -2.00 -6.21 -18.04
C ASN A 39 -1.94 -6.70 -19.49
N SER A 40 -2.69 -7.74 -19.86
CA SER A 40 -2.70 -8.26 -21.22
C SER A 40 -3.31 -7.22 -22.17
N ASP A 41 -2.59 -6.88 -23.25
CA ASP A 41 -2.97 -5.90 -24.29
C ASP A 41 -4.19 -6.30 -25.13
N VAL A 42 -4.95 -7.31 -24.70
CA VAL A 42 -6.13 -7.81 -25.39
C VAL A 42 -7.34 -7.00 -24.91
N GLN A 43 -7.64 -5.98 -25.70
CA GLN A 43 -8.91 -5.23 -25.78
C GLN A 43 -9.04 -3.99 -24.88
N GLU A 44 -9.11 -2.84 -25.55
CA GLU A 44 -9.75 -1.58 -25.15
C GLU A 44 -10.05 -1.45 -23.65
N ARG A 45 -9.03 -1.11 -22.83
CA ARG A 45 -9.15 -0.72 -21.41
C ARG A 45 -10.45 -1.22 -20.79
N GLY A 46 -10.58 -2.54 -20.67
CA GLY A 46 -11.77 -3.17 -20.13
C GLY A 46 -12.14 -2.48 -18.84
N ASP A 47 -13.25 -1.75 -18.88
CA ASP A 47 -13.70 -0.88 -17.81
C ASP A 47 -13.67 -1.70 -16.53
N GLN A 48 -13.11 -1.21 -15.42
CA GLN A 48 -12.91 -2.01 -14.19
C GLN A 48 -14.18 -2.78 -13.75
N ARG A 49 -15.35 -2.31 -14.21
CA ARG A 49 -16.65 -2.98 -14.19
C ARG A 49 -16.66 -4.38 -14.82
N ILE A 50 -16.14 -4.58 -16.03
CA ILE A 50 -16.10 -5.89 -16.71
C ILE A 50 -15.30 -6.89 -15.87
N ILE A 51 -14.19 -6.45 -15.29
CA ILE A 51 -13.33 -7.30 -14.47
C ILE A 51 -14.01 -7.60 -13.13
N THR A 52 -14.70 -6.62 -12.54
CA THR A 52 -15.58 -6.86 -11.39
C THR A 52 -16.68 -7.88 -11.70
N ASP A 53 -17.31 -7.80 -12.88
CA ASP A 53 -18.39 -8.71 -13.29
C ASP A 53 -17.87 -10.13 -13.55
N ILE A 54 -16.68 -10.28 -14.14
CA ILE A 54 -16.05 -11.60 -14.42
C ILE A 54 -15.51 -12.24 -13.14
N THR A 55 -14.82 -11.46 -12.30
CA THR A 55 -14.09 -12.00 -11.15
C THR A 55 -14.91 -12.01 -9.86
N GLY A 56 -16.02 -11.26 -9.80
CA GLY A 56 -16.81 -11.04 -8.59
C GLY A 56 -16.13 -10.13 -7.56
N PHE A 57 -14.90 -9.67 -7.82
CA PHE A 57 -14.17 -8.81 -6.89
C PHE A 57 -14.60 -7.36 -6.98
N SER A 58 -14.65 -6.72 -5.81
CA SER A 58 -14.97 -5.29 -5.75
C SER A 58 -13.95 -4.47 -6.54
N ARG A 59 -14.42 -3.37 -7.13
CA ARG A 59 -13.58 -2.42 -7.85
C ARG A 59 -12.39 -1.93 -7.02
N GLU A 60 -12.59 -1.77 -5.71
CA GLU A 60 -11.53 -1.32 -4.79
C GLU A 60 -10.47 -2.40 -4.60
N TYR A 61 -10.86 -3.68 -4.47
CA TYR A 61 -9.94 -4.80 -4.41
C TYR A 61 -9.09 -4.91 -5.69
N LEU A 62 -9.72 -4.86 -6.86
CA LEU A 62 -9.00 -4.87 -8.15
C LEU A 62 -8.06 -3.67 -8.31
N ARG A 63 -8.43 -2.51 -7.75
CA ARG A 63 -7.59 -1.30 -7.72
C ARG A 63 -6.36 -1.48 -6.83
N THR A 64 -6.45 -2.27 -5.76
CA THR A 64 -5.30 -2.59 -4.89
C THR A 64 -4.33 -3.57 -5.55
N LEU A 65 -4.83 -4.50 -6.38
CA LEU A 65 -3.98 -5.46 -7.12
C LEU A 65 -3.22 -4.82 -8.28
N THR A 66 -3.85 -3.86 -8.97
CA THR A 66 -3.28 -3.23 -10.19
C THR A 66 -2.41 -2.02 -9.92
N ARG A 67 -2.51 -1.41 -8.74
CA ARG A 67 -1.68 -0.28 -8.38
C ARG A 67 -0.44 -0.78 -7.67
N THR A 68 0.66 -0.88 -8.40
CA THR A 68 2.00 -1.08 -7.84
C THR A 68 2.35 0.02 -6.82
N TYR A 69 1.71 1.18 -6.92
CA TYR A 69 1.99 2.37 -6.11
C TYR A 69 0.74 3.11 -5.65
N TYR A 70 0.73 3.56 -4.39
CA TYR A 70 -0.18 4.64 -3.97
C TYR A 70 0.31 5.98 -4.51
N ARG A 71 -0.61 6.91 -4.80
CA ARG A 71 -0.27 8.19 -5.44
C ARG A 71 -0.57 9.35 -4.50
N SER A 72 0.43 10.21 -4.31
CA SER A 72 0.32 11.43 -3.52
C SER A 72 0.74 12.64 -4.36
N ILE A 73 0.01 13.74 -4.23
CA ILE A 73 0.29 15.00 -4.95
C ILE A 73 1.02 15.93 -4.00
N ILE A 74 2.15 16.47 -4.47
CA ILE A 74 2.91 17.50 -3.78
C ILE A 74 2.11 18.81 -3.67
N ARG A 75 2.25 19.49 -2.54
CA ARG A 75 1.80 20.85 -2.31
C ARG A 75 3.01 21.67 -1.88
N ARG A 76 3.30 22.75 -2.59
CA ARG A 76 4.44 23.61 -2.25
C ARG A 76 4.02 24.70 -1.27
N GLY A 77 4.76 24.85 -0.18
CA GLY A 77 4.61 25.95 0.77
C GLY A 77 5.25 27.24 0.24
N GLN A 78 4.97 28.36 0.89
CA GLN A 78 5.51 29.68 0.51
C GLN A 78 7.04 29.73 0.57
N ASN A 79 7.67 28.90 1.40
CA ASN A 79 9.12 28.83 1.57
C ASN A 79 9.80 27.77 0.70
N GLY A 80 9.10 27.21 -0.30
CA GLY A 80 9.63 26.17 -1.19
C GLY A 80 9.55 24.74 -0.64
N GLU A 81 9.12 24.58 0.61
CA GLU A 81 8.87 23.28 1.25
C GLU A 81 7.86 22.45 0.44
N ALA A 82 8.13 21.16 0.30
CA ALA A 82 7.29 20.23 -0.42
C ALA A 82 6.53 19.32 0.56
N TRP A 83 5.21 19.37 0.49
CA TRP A 83 4.35 18.63 1.41
C TRP A 83 3.46 17.65 0.66
N ILE A 84 3.27 16.44 1.17
CA ILE A 84 2.18 15.56 0.74
C ILE A 84 1.16 15.41 1.87
N SER A 85 -0.11 15.25 1.52
CA SER A 85 -1.13 14.87 2.50
C SER A 85 -1.02 13.39 2.81
N MET A 86 -0.92 13.07 4.10
CA MET A 86 -0.97 11.70 4.57
C MET A 86 -2.35 11.41 5.17
N PRO A 87 -3.10 10.44 4.63
CA PRO A 87 -4.18 9.81 5.40
C PRO A 87 -3.52 8.97 6.50
N SER A 88 -3.60 9.41 7.75
CA SER A 88 -2.94 8.74 8.90
C SER A 88 -3.30 7.27 9.07
N ASN A 89 -4.40 6.80 8.46
CA ASN A 89 -4.87 5.41 8.55
C ASN A 89 -4.67 4.60 7.26
N ASN A 90 -4.22 5.21 6.16
CA ASN A 90 -4.13 4.53 4.86
C ASN A 90 -2.69 4.49 4.30
N VAL A 91 -1.67 4.70 5.15
CA VAL A 91 -0.28 4.49 4.74
C VAL A 91 0.16 3.08 5.14
N HIS A 92 0.50 2.28 4.13
CA HIS A 92 0.96 0.91 4.28
C HIS A 92 2.48 0.86 4.19
N ALA A 93 3.15 0.44 5.27
CA ALA A 93 4.61 0.46 5.40
C ALA A 93 5.37 -0.26 4.26
N HIS A 94 4.84 -1.40 3.80
CA HIS A 94 5.49 -2.26 2.81
C HIS A 94 5.24 -1.82 1.35
N VAL A 95 4.32 -0.88 1.11
CA VAL A 95 3.92 -0.47 -0.24
C VAL A 95 4.73 0.74 -0.70
N ASP A 96 5.00 0.83 -1.99
CA ASP A 96 5.64 1.99 -2.60
C ASP A 96 4.63 3.12 -2.91
N TYR A 97 5.07 4.36 -2.77
CA TYR A 97 4.30 5.57 -3.00
C TYR A 97 4.97 6.42 -4.07
N GLU A 98 4.19 6.84 -5.06
CA GLU A 98 4.61 7.84 -6.03
C GLU A 98 4.25 9.24 -5.53
N ILE A 99 5.27 10.09 -5.42
CA ILE A 99 5.11 11.51 -5.20
C ILE A 99 5.06 12.18 -6.56
N ARG A 100 3.94 12.82 -6.86
CA ARG A 100 3.66 13.42 -8.16
C ARG A 100 3.58 14.93 -8.08
N ALA A 101 3.90 15.59 -9.19
CA ALA A 101 3.68 17.02 -9.36
C ALA A 101 2.19 17.36 -9.37
N GLU A 102 1.88 18.66 -9.34
CA GLU A 102 0.50 19.17 -9.34
C GLU A 102 -0.30 18.76 -10.59
N ASP A 103 0.39 18.52 -11.71
CA ASP A 103 -0.18 18.00 -12.95
C ASP A 103 -0.71 16.55 -12.85
N LYS A 104 -0.46 15.87 -11.71
CA LYS A 104 -0.82 14.47 -11.40
C LYS A 104 -0.18 13.43 -12.33
N LYS A 105 0.58 13.84 -13.33
CA LYS A 105 1.17 12.97 -14.36
C LYS A 105 2.64 12.74 -14.09
N THR A 106 3.36 13.81 -13.76
CA THR A 106 4.80 13.79 -13.55
C THR A 106 5.11 13.14 -12.20
N VAL A 107 5.88 12.05 -12.23
CA VAL A 107 6.39 11.39 -11.02
C VAL A 107 7.70 12.06 -10.65
N LEU A 108 7.76 12.63 -9.45
CA LEU A 108 8.95 13.31 -8.92
C LEU A 108 9.80 12.37 -8.09
N ALA A 109 9.18 11.47 -7.33
CA ALA A 109 9.88 10.49 -6.51
C ALA A 109 9.04 9.23 -6.27
N ARG A 110 9.73 8.15 -5.90
CA ARG A 110 9.13 6.90 -5.42
C ARG A 110 9.73 6.57 -4.06
N VAL A 111 8.88 6.37 -3.05
CA VAL A 111 9.31 6.15 -1.67
C VAL A 111 8.52 5.02 -1.03
N LYS A 112 9.15 4.27 -0.12
CA LYS A 112 8.44 3.24 0.66
C LYS A 112 7.50 3.91 1.66
N GLY A 113 6.36 3.28 1.91
CA GLY A 113 5.40 3.76 2.91
C GLY A 113 6.02 3.87 4.30
N GLN A 114 6.97 2.99 4.65
CA GLN A 114 7.74 3.09 5.89
C GLN A 114 8.51 4.42 5.99
N GLN A 115 9.15 4.88 4.90
CA GLN A 115 9.86 6.16 4.89
C GLN A 115 8.92 7.35 5.13
N LEU A 116 7.67 7.28 4.64
CA LEU A 116 6.65 8.28 4.93
C LEU A 116 6.26 8.29 6.41
N LEU A 117 6.13 7.10 7.03
CA LEU A 117 5.81 6.97 8.45
C LEU A 117 6.95 7.47 9.34
N ASP A 118 8.20 7.16 8.97
CA ASP A 118 9.39 7.59 9.70
C ASP A 118 9.54 9.11 9.65
N GLU A 119 9.46 9.72 8.46
CA GLU A 119 9.54 11.19 8.32
C GLU A 119 8.39 11.88 9.06
N ARG A 120 7.19 11.29 9.04
CA ARG A 120 6.05 11.78 9.82
C ARG A 120 6.32 11.73 11.32
N GLN A 121 6.91 10.64 11.80
CA GLN A 121 7.25 10.48 13.22
C GLN A 121 8.32 11.49 13.66
N ASP A 122 9.33 11.73 12.82
CA ASP A 122 10.38 12.72 13.06
C ASP A 122 9.82 14.14 13.06
N GLN A 123 8.93 14.45 12.12
CA GLN A 123 8.24 15.74 12.07
C GLN A 123 7.37 15.96 13.33
N LEU A 124 6.62 14.94 13.77
CA LEU A 124 5.85 15.00 15.01
C LEU A 124 6.73 15.21 16.25
N THR A 125 7.89 14.56 16.29
CA THR A 125 8.87 14.70 17.37
C THR A 125 9.43 16.12 17.42
N ARG A 126 9.83 16.67 16.26
CA ARG A 126 10.26 18.08 16.12
C ARG A 126 9.18 19.05 16.56
N TYR A 127 7.92 18.81 16.22
CA TYR A 127 6.80 19.68 16.63
C TYR A 127 6.54 19.66 18.12
N ARG A 128 6.56 18.48 18.75
CA ARG A 128 6.39 18.36 20.21
C ARG A 128 7.48 19.13 20.96
N ALA A 129 8.71 19.14 20.43
CA ALA A 129 9.81 19.90 21.01
C ALA A 129 9.68 21.42 20.80
N ALA A 130 9.16 21.88 19.65
CA ALA A 130 9.24 23.29 19.25
C ALA A 130 8.13 24.22 19.81
N LYS A 131 7.07 23.72 20.48
CA LYS A 131 5.90 24.51 20.97
C LYS A 131 5.30 25.49 19.93
N ARG A 132 5.48 25.24 18.63
CA ARG A 132 4.93 26.10 17.57
C ARG A 132 3.44 25.77 17.38
N GLY A 133 2.60 26.81 17.45
CA GLY A 133 1.15 26.69 17.34
C GLY A 133 0.72 25.96 16.07
N ARG A 134 -0.21 25.01 16.26
CA ARG A 134 -1.00 24.26 15.26
C ARG A 134 -0.55 24.44 13.79
N THR A 135 0.45 23.67 13.37
CA THR A 135 0.72 23.38 11.96
C THR A 135 0.13 22.04 11.58
N ASN A 136 -0.47 21.97 10.39
CA ASN A 136 -1.26 20.85 9.88
C ASN A 136 -0.59 19.47 10.09
N ILE A 137 -1.09 18.72 11.08
CA ILE A 137 -0.65 17.35 11.44
C ILE A 137 -0.96 16.34 10.30
N ALA A 138 -1.68 16.74 9.25
CA ALA A 138 -2.02 15.87 8.13
C ALA A 138 -1.00 15.91 6.97
N LEU A 139 0.09 16.67 7.09
CA LEU A 139 1.09 16.85 6.03
C LEU A 139 2.46 16.27 6.41
N VAL A 140 3.15 15.68 5.45
CA VAL A 140 4.54 15.17 5.56
C VAL A 140 5.45 15.96 4.65
N ASP A 141 6.60 16.40 5.17
CA ASP A 141 7.65 17.06 4.38
C ASP A 141 8.33 15.99 3.53
N VAL A 142 8.40 16.23 2.23
CA VAL A 142 9.03 15.31 1.28
C VAL A 142 10.16 15.98 0.51
N SER A 143 10.58 17.18 0.93
CA SER A 143 11.57 18.00 0.24
C SER A 143 12.89 17.27 -0.01
N LEU A 144 13.28 16.39 0.93
CA LEU A 144 14.49 15.57 0.86
C LEU A 144 14.51 14.56 -0.30
N TRP A 145 13.36 14.23 -0.90
CA TRP A 145 13.25 13.19 -1.92
C TRP A 145 13.03 13.74 -3.33
N LEU A 146 13.02 15.06 -3.48
CA LEU A 146 12.70 15.74 -4.74
C LEU A 146 13.90 16.46 -5.38
N SER A 147 15.08 16.28 -4.79
CA SER A 147 16.36 16.84 -5.25
C SER A 147 16.93 16.05 -6.43
#